data_AF-A0A2V8RW81-F1
#
_entry.id   AF-A0A2V8RW81-F1
#
_cell.length_a   1.000
_cell.length_b   1.000
_cell.length_c   1.000
_cell.angle_alpha   90.00
_cell.angle_beta   90.00
_cell.angle_gamma   90.00
#
_symmetry.space_group_name_H-M   'P 1'
#
loop_
_entity.id
_entity.type
_entity.pdbx_description
1 polymer ?
#
loop_
_entity_poly.entity_id
_entity_poly.type
_entity_poly.pdbx_seq_one_letter_code
_entity_poly.pdbx_strand_id
1 'polypeptide(L)'
;LVALSACETGLGDVRNGAGVYGLRRALVLAGSEAQVMSLWKVSDSGTRDLVTAYYTRLQQGEGRTEALRQVQLQMLRGELLPYASSGKRETSDTGETFAAKDYQHPYYWAAFIQSGDWRNMDGK
;
A
#
# COMPACT_ATOMS: atom_id res chain seq x y z
N LEU A 1 -9.81 -0.59 -9.78
CA LEU A 1 -9.03 -0.54 -8.53
C LEU A 1 -8.52 0.89 -8.33
N VAL A 2 -8.72 1.46 -7.14
CA VAL A 2 -8.15 2.77 -6.75
C VAL A 2 -7.23 2.58 -5.55
N ALA A 3 -6.02 3.14 -5.60
CA ALA A 3 -5.07 3.13 -4.49
C ALA A 3 -4.89 4.55 -3.93
N LEU A 4 -5.16 4.74 -2.63
CA LEU A 4 -5.06 6.01 -1.93
C LEU A 4 -3.99 5.92 -0.83
N SER A 5 -2.89 6.63 -1.01
CA SER A 5 -1.76 6.67 -0.08
C SER A 5 -1.60 8.06 0.54
N ALA A 6 -2.65 8.58 1.16
CA ALA A 6 -2.62 9.90 1.77
C ALA A 6 -3.72 10.04 2.83
N CYS A 7 -3.51 9.44 4.01
CA CYS A 7 -4.28 9.84 5.19
C CYS A 7 -3.49 10.85 6.03
N GLU A 8 -3.38 12.07 5.52
CA GLU A 8 -3.20 13.29 6.34
C GLU A 8 -4.52 14.10 6.48
N THR A 9 -5.65 13.60 5.97
CA THR A 9 -6.93 14.35 5.96
C THR A 9 -7.86 14.03 7.14
N GLY A 10 -7.35 13.38 8.19
CA GLY A 10 -8.11 13.06 9.42
C GLY A 10 -7.88 13.99 10.60
N LEU A 11 -6.96 14.96 10.49
CA LEU A 11 -6.50 15.82 11.61
C LEU A 11 -6.93 17.29 11.49
N GLY A 12 -7.64 17.69 10.43
CA GLY A 12 -8.03 19.09 10.19
C GLY A 12 -9.52 19.23 9.88
N ASP A 13 -10.22 19.89 10.79
CA ASP A 13 -11.63 20.33 10.79
C ASP A 13 -12.63 19.40 10.09
N VAL A 14 -12.98 18.30 10.78
CA VAL A 14 -14.12 17.44 10.43
C VAL A 14 -15.41 18.23 10.67
N ARG A 15 -15.78 19.07 9.70
CA ARG A 15 -17.12 19.66 9.62
C ARG A 15 -18.10 18.54 9.27
N ASN A 16 -18.81 18.06 10.30
CA ASN A 16 -20.00 17.22 10.28
C ASN A 16 -20.20 16.28 9.06
N GLY A 17 -19.85 15.01 9.24
CA GLY A 17 -20.53 13.89 8.59
C GLY A 17 -19.97 13.34 7.28
N ALA A 18 -18.92 13.94 6.70
CA ALA A 18 -18.42 13.58 5.36
C ALA A 18 -16.88 13.39 5.24
N GLY A 19 -16.23 12.77 6.24
CA GLY A 19 -14.78 12.46 6.20
C GLY A 19 -14.40 11.36 5.18
N VAL A 20 -13.34 10.58 5.45
CA VAL A 20 -12.86 9.45 4.60
C VAL A 20 -13.97 8.49 4.14
N TYR A 21 -15.04 8.34 4.92
CA TYR A 21 -16.26 7.63 4.52
C TYR A 21 -16.95 8.22 3.29
N GLY A 22 -17.01 9.55 3.17
CA GLY A 22 -17.52 10.28 2.00
C GLY A 22 -16.66 10.06 0.77
N LEU A 23 -15.32 10.07 0.92
CA LEU A 23 -14.41 9.78 -0.20
C LEU A 23 -14.51 8.32 -0.66
N ARG A 24 -14.46 7.36 0.27
CA ARG A 24 -14.66 5.93 -0.03
C ARG A 24 -15.99 5.73 -0.76
N ARG A 25 -17.07 6.31 -0.24
CA ARG A 25 -18.41 6.25 -0.85
C ARG A 25 -18.45 6.90 -2.22
N ALA A 26 -17.83 8.06 -2.41
CA ALA A 26 -17.77 8.75 -3.69
C ALA A 26 -17.06 7.88 -4.74
N LEU A 27 -15.98 7.20 -4.38
CA LEU A 27 -15.29 6.27 -5.28
C LEU A 27 -16.14 5.04 -5.63
N VAL A 28 -16.87 4.47 -4.67
CA VAL A 28 -17.85 3.40 -4.97
C VAL A 28 -18.91 3.91 -5.95
N LEU A 29 -19.50 5.09 -5.68
CA LEU A 29 -20.52 5.69 -6.55
C LEU A 29 -19.97 6.02 -7.95
N ALA A 30 -18.69 6.34 -8.05
CA ALA A 30 -17.98 6.55 -9.31
C ALA A 30 -17.59 5.24 -10.04
N GLY A 31 -18.01 4.08 -9.53
CA GLY A 31 -17.78 2.77 -10.16
C GLY A 31 -16.49 2.07 -9.76
N SER A 32 -15.82 2.50 -8.68
CA SER A 32 -14.65 1.79 -8.17
C SER A 32 -15.05 0.46 -7.54
N GLU A 33 -14.73 -0.63 -8.25
CA GLU A 33 -15.01 -2.01 -7.81
C GLU A 33 -14.19 -2.41 -6.57
N ALA A 34 -12.98 -1.87 -6.42
CA ALA A 34 -12.09 -2.18 -5.30
C ALA A 34 -11.17 -0.99 -4.98
N GLN A 35 -10.87 -0.81 -3.70
CA GLN A 35 -10.11 0.30 -3.15
C GLN A 35 -9.09 -0.20 -2.13
N VAL A 36 -7.85 0.29 -2.22
CA VAL A 36 -6.82 0.11 -1.20
C VAL A 36 -6.45 1.47 -0.62
N MET A 37 -6.47 1.61 0.70
CA MET A 37 -6.25 2.89 1.38
C MET A 37 -5.46 2.73 2.68
N SER A 38 -4.58 3.69 2.98
CA SER A 38 -3.87 3.77 4.27
C SER A 38 -4.77 4.38 5.36
N LEU A 39 -4.72 3.91 6.60
CA LEU A 39 -5.43 4.46 7.76
C LEU A 39 -4.70 5.66 8.41
N TRP A 40 -3.38 5.72 8.27
CA TRP A 40 -2.50 6.79 8.77
C TRP A 40 -1.39 7.08 7.76
N LYS A 41 -0.64 8.15 7.98
CA LYS A 41 0.53 8.48 7.16
C LYS A 41 1.64 7.44 7.34
N VAL A 42 2.03 6.80 6.25
CA VAL A 42 3.19 5.92 6.15
C VAL A 42 4.30 6.66 5.40
N SER A 43 5.58 6.32 5.62
CA SER A 43 6.67 6.91 4.87
C SER A 43 6.53 6.68 3.35
N ASP A 44 6.95 7.66 2.55
CA ASP A 44 6.83 7.59 1.09
C ASP A 44 7.52 6.35 0.50
N SER A 45 8.67 5.96 1.05
CA SER A 45 9.37 4.75 0.62
C SER A 45 8.61 3.48 0.99
N GLY A 46 8.07 3.39 2.21
CA GLY A 46 7.31 2.21 2.65
C GLY A 46 6.03 2.06 1.84
N THR A 47 5.35 3.18 1.59
CA THR A 47 4.17 3.26 0.71
C THR A 47 4.52 2.79 -0.71
N ARG A 48 5.58 3.35 -1.31
CA ARG A 48 6.02 2.99 -2.66
C ARG A 48 6.30 1.49 -2.74
N ASP A 49 7.12 0.97 -1.83
CA ASP A 49 7.56 -0.42 -1.89
C ASP A 49 6.37 -1.40 -1.68
N LEU A 50 5.45 -1.09 -0.75
CA LEU A 50 4.21 -1.87 -0.56
C LEU A 50 3.31 -1.84 -1.79
N VAL A 51 3.01 -0.65 -2.32
CA VAL A 51 2.08 -0.49 -3.45
C VAL A 51 2.67 -1.10 -4.72
N THR A 52 3.97 -0.95 -4.97
CA THR A 52 4.65 -1.61 -6.10
C THR A 52 4.53 -3.13 -5.97
N ALA A 53 4.87 -3.71 -4.82
CA ALA A 53 4.79 -5.15 -4.63
C ALA A 53 3.37 -5.69 -4.76
N TYR A 54 2.39 -4.90 -4.29
CA TYR A 54 0.97 -5.20 -4.45
C TYR A 54 0.57 -5.27 -5.93
N TYR A 55 0.91 -4.27 -6.73
CA TYR A 55 0.63 -4.28 -8.16
C TYR A 55 1.37 -5.41 -8.90
N THR A 56 2.60 -5.75 -8.51
CA THR A 56 3.33 -6.89 -9.08
C THR A 56 2.55 -8.19 -8.90
N ARG A 57 1.99 -8.43 -7.71
CA ARG A 57 1.18 -9.63 -7.43
C ARG A 57 -0.15 -9.64 -8.18
N LEU A 58 -0.80 -8.49 -8.32
CA LEU A 58 -2.00 -8.36 -9.15
C LEU A 58 -1.73 -8.72 -10.62
N GLN A 59 -0.58 -8.30 -11.16
CA GLN A 59 -0.15 -8.65 -12.51
C GLN A 59 0.17 -10.14 -12.66
N GLN A 60 0.52 -10.82 -11.57
CA GLN A 60 0.71 -12.27 -11.52
C GLN A 60 -0.62 -13.05 -11.40
N GLY A 61 -1.75 -12.35 -11.37
CA GLY A 61 -3.09 -12.95 -11.34
C GLY A 61 -3.64 -13.23 -9.94
N GLU A 62 -2.95 -12.78 -8.88
CA GLU A 62 -3.46 -12.91 -7.52
C GLU A 62 -4.74 -12.09 -7.30
N GLY A 63 -5.61 -12.60 -6.43
CA GLY A 63 -6.79 -11.86 -5.96
C GLY A 63 -6.38 -10.60 -5.21
N ARG A 64 -7.16 -9.53 -5.32
CA ARG A 64 -6.81 -8.23 -4.70
C ARG A 64 -6.56 -8.37 -3.19
N THR A 65 -7.45 -9.03 -2.46
CA THR A 65 -7.27 -9.19 -1.00
C THR A 65 -6.06 -10.05 -0.67
N GLU A 66 -5.85 -11.10 -1.46
CA GLU A 66 -4.74 -12.03 -1.27
C GLU A 66 -3.39 -11.36 -1.56
N ALA A 67 -3.29 -10.61 -2.65
CA ALA A 67 -2.12 -9.84 -3.01
C ALA A 67 -1.72 -8.86 -1.89
N LEU A 68 -2.68 -8.12 -1.32
CA LEU A 68 -2.39 -7.19 -0.22
C LEU A 68 -1.89 -7.94 1.02
N ARG A 69 -2.58 -9.03 1.40
CA ARG A 69 -2.21 -9.88 2.54
C ARG A 69 -0.79 -10.42 2.39
N GLN A 70 -0.43 -10.89 1.20
CA GLN A 70 0.89 -11.45 0.94
C GLN A 70 1.99 -10.39 1.04
N VAL A 71 1.77 -9.16 0.57
CA VAL A 71 2.72 -8.06 0.77
C VAL A 71 2.87 -7.70 2.24
N GLN A 72 1.76 -7.62 3.00
CA GLN A 72 1.81 -7.36 4.44
C GLN A 72 2.59 -8.44 5.19
N LEU A 73 2.42 -9.71 4.81
CA LEU A 73 3.21 -10.82 5.37
C LEU A 73 4.69 -10.74 5.00
N GLN A 74 5.02 -10.36 3.76
CA GLN A 74 6.42 -10.15 3.36
C GLN A 74 7.06 -9.03 4.17
N MET A 75 6.35 -7.92 4.41
CA MET A 75 6.86 -6.84 5.26
C MET A 75 7.03 -7.30 6.70
N LEU A 76 6.05 -8.00 7.27
CA LEU A 76 6.13 -8.59 8.61
C LEU A 76 7.34 -9.50 8.81
N ARG A 77 7.67 -10.31 7.78
CA ARG A 77 8.81 -11.24 7.80
C ARG A 77 10.15 -10.58 7.44
N GLY A 78 10.17 -9.31 7.04
CA GLY A 78 11.38 -8.65 6.55
C GLY A 78 11.85 -9.14 5.17
N GLU A 79 10.94 -9.75 4.40
CA GLU A 79 11.22 -10.33 3.08
C GLU A 79 10.96 -9.34 1.93
N LEU A 80 10.34 -8.18 2.21
CA LEU A 80 10.06 -7.17 1.19
C LEU A 80 11.31 -6.33 0.90
N LEU A 81 11.88 -6.51 -0.30
CA LEU A 81 13.01 -5.71 -0.76
C LEU A 81 12.57 -4.30 -1.20
N PRO A 82 13.32 -3.23 -0.87
CA PRO A 82 12.99 -1.89 -1.32
C PRO A 82 12.97 -1.77 -2.85
N TYR A 83 12.03 -1.02 -3.42
CA TYR A 83 11.91 -0.86 -4.88
C TYR A 83 13.20 -0.35 -5.53
N ALA A 84 13.92 0.55 -4.84
CA ALA A 84 15.19 1.10 -5.30
C ALA A 84 16.31 0.05 -5.47
N SER A 85 16.20 -1.12 -4.83
CA SER A 85 17.19 -2.20 -4.98
C SER A 85 17.06 -2.99 -6.30
N SER A 86 16.02 -2.71 -7.09
CA SER A 86 15.86 -3.27 -8.45
C SER A 86 16.64 -2.51 -9.53
N GLY A 87 17.03 -1.25 -9.24
CA GLY A 87 18.12 -0.57 -9.94
C GLY A 87 19.44 -0.98 -9.29
N LYS A 88 20.50 -1.12 -10.09
CA LYS A 88 21.88 -1.46 -9.67
C LYS A 88 22.17 -1.04 -8.22
N ARG A 89 22.74 -1.95 -7.40
CA ARG A 89 23.32 -1.61 -6.09
C ARG A 89 24.17 -0.35 -6.22
N GLU A 90 23.61 0.81 -5.90
CA GLU A 90 24.41 2.02 -5.75
C GLU A 90 25.10 1.86 -4.40
N THR A 91 26.37 1.51 -4.46
CA THR A 91 27.27 1.68 -3.32
C THR A 91 27.37 3.18 -3.08
N SER A 92 26.91 3.64 -1.92
CA SER A 92 27.26 4.98 -1.45
C SER A 92 28.78 5.09 -1.35
N ASP A 93 29.35 6.26 -1.66
CA ASP A 93 30.79 6.56 -1.50
C ASP A 93 31.28 6.38 -0.05
N THR A 94 30.37 6.21 0.90
CA THR A 94 30.64 5.94 2.33
C THR A 94 30.69 4.45 2.68
N GLY A 95 30.48 3.54 1.73
CA GLY A 95 30.48 2.09 1.99
C GLY A 95 29.26 1.59 2.78
N GLU A 96 28.29 2.47 3.04
CA GLU A 96 27.02 2.09 3.62
C GLU A 96 26.15 1.50 2.51
N THR A 97 26.07 0.17 2.50
CA THR A 97 25.02 -0.54 1.76
C THR A 97 23.70 0.09 2.17
N PHE A 98 22.89 0.60 1.23
CA PHE A 98 21.55 1.10 1.53
C PHE A 98 20.84 0.05 2.39
N ALA A 99 20.76 0.32 3.70
CA ALA A 99 20.37 -0.68 4.66
C ALA A 99 18.99 -1.18 4.26
N ALA A 100 18.81 -2.51 4.26
CA ALA A 100 17.49 -3.11 4.14
C ALA A 100 16.58 -2.38 5.13
N LYS A 101 15.63 -1.59 4.62
CA LYS A 101 14.71 -0.85 5.49
C LYS A 101 13.92 -1.88 6.28
N ASP A 102 13.97 -1.77 7.60
CA ASP A 102 13.20 -2.65 8.47
C ASP A 102 11.71 -2.27 8.40
N TYR A 103 11.00 -2.98 7.52
CA TYR A 103 9.57 -2.83 7.33
C TYR A 103 8.74 -3.75 8.23
N GLN A 104 9.35 -4.48 9.17
CA GLN A 104 8.63 -5.42 10.04
C GLN A 104 7.66 -4.71 10.98
N HIS A 105 7.95 -3.47 11.35
CA HIS A 105 7.10 -2.70 12.24
C HIS A 105 5.71 -2.44 11.62
N PRO A 106 4.60 -2.73 12.35
CA PRO A 106 3.22 -2.60 11.84
C PRO A 106 2.87 -1.24 11.25
N TYR A 107 3.55 -0.18 11.69
CA TYR A 107 3.44 1.17 11.13
C TYR A 107 3.45 1.19 9.59
N TYR A 108 4.27 0.35 8.94
CA TYR A 108 4.45 0.38 7.49
C TYR A 108 3.36 -0.37 6.71
N TRP A 109 2.83 -1.47 7.25
CA TRP A 109 1.97 -2.38 6.48
C TRP A 109 0.54 -2.46 7.03
N ALA A 110 0.35 -2.30 8.34
CA ALA A 110 -0.98 -2.40 8.97
C ALA A 110 -1.87 -1.19 8.66
N ALA A 111 -1.30 -0.12 8.11
CA ALA A 111 -2.03 1.04 7.66
C ALA A 111 -2.97 0.69 6.50
N PHE A 112 -2.58 -0.24 5.62
CA PHE A 112 -3.28 -0.46 4.37
C PHE A 112 -4.44 -1.43 4.54
N ILE A 113 -5.64 -0.98 4.16
CA ILE A 113 -6.86 -1.78 4.12
C ILE A 113 -7.38 -1.87 2.70
N GLN A 114 -8.03 -2.97 2.37
CA GLN A 114 -8.77 -3.15 1.12
C GLN A 114 -10.27 -3.18 1.37
N SER A 115 -11.04 -2.61 0.45
CA SER A 115 -12.50 -2.67 0.41
C SER A 115 -13.00 -2.90 -1.02
N GLY A 116 -14.10 -3.64 -1.18
CA GLY A 116 -14.70 -3.96 -2.48
C GLY A 116 -14.34 -5.36 -2.98
N ASP A 117 -14.33 -5.54 -4.30
CA ASP A 117 -14.08 -6.83 -4.95
C ASP A 117 -12.72 -7.41 -4.54
N TRP A 118 -12.76 -8.66 -4.07
CA TRP A 118 -11.61 -9.38 -3.54
C TRP A 118 -10.91 -10.24 -4.62
N ARG A 119 -11.60 -10.49 -5.73
CA ARG A 119 -11.13 -11.35 -6.84
C ARG A 119 -9.94 -10.73 -7.56
N ASN A 120 -9.36 -11.50 -8.49
CA ASN A 120 -8.26 -11.00 -9.30
C ASN A 120 -8.74 -9.96 -10.34
N MET A 121 -7.80 -9.40 -11.10
CA MET A 121 -8.10 -8.37 -12.10
C MET A 121 -9.01 -8.86 -13.24
N ASP A 122 -9.08 -10.16 -13.48
CA ASP A 122 -9.97 -10.79 -14.46
C ASP A 122 -11.38 -11.09 -13.89
N GLY A 123 -11.63 -10.80 -12.62
CA GLY A 123 -12.90 -11.08 -11.94
C GLY A 123 -13.16 -12.55 -11.63
N LYS A 124 -12.12 -13.38 -11.62
CA LYS A 124 -12.17 -14.81 -11.30
C LYS A 124 -11.93 -15.07 -9.81
#